data_AF-A0A967CT31-F1
#
_entry.id   AF-A0A967CT31-F1
#
_cell.length_a   1.000
_cell.length_b   1.000
_cell.length_c   1.000
_cell.angle_alpha   90.00
_cell.angle_beta   90.00
_cell.angle_gamma   90.00
#
_symmetry.space_group_name_H-M   'P 1'
#
loop_
_entity.id
_entity.type
_entity.pdbx_description
1 polymer ?
#
loop_
_entity_poly.entity_id
_entity_poly.type
_entity_poly.pdbx_seq_one_letter_code
_entity_poly.pdbx_strand_id
1 'polypeptide(L)'
;MTAQEALERWEVHGEGSHIPSIYREMGLTRLRILAAEEAKPSPPSAMDRMPVPRLTYNPLDRALGRETPPPPAPVAAPEPQKHDPQPRSLRDRALTNPARLRTPARKRASFRYHLSVCGSVSEAAARAHVSRSTLYHWREALPGFAALWDKSIARCQRAVGDDIVLQAGQVGQGRKVSAQLLMHVQKRLDADRRRAEDRAERRELAELRAKPLDEEALAVRLLALMEQRRETSHPVSNDPEPETPDSPSKNKDLDKAA
;
A
#
# COMPACT_ATOMS: atom_id res chain seq x y z
N MET A 1 -4.45 46.89 -17.68
CA MET A 1 -3.19 46.88 -16.92
C MET A 1 -3.28 45.68 -16.00
N THR A 2 -2.43 44.68 -16.18
CA THR A 2 -2.43 43.45 -15.36
C THR A 2 -1.82 43.72 -13.98
N ALA A 3 -2.00 42.81 -13.02
CA ALA A 3 -1.38 42.97 -11.70
C ALA A 3 0.16 42.92 -11.80
N GLN A 4 0.69 42.15 -12.75
CA GLN A 4 2.12 42.09 -13.06
C GLN A 4 2.67 43.43 -13.60
N GLU A 5 1.98 44.06 -14.56
CA GLU A 5 2.38 45.38 -15.07
C GLU A 5 2.28 46.48 -14.00
N ALA A 6 1.32 46.35 -13.07
CA ALA A 6 1.18 47.25 -11.93
C ALA A 6 2.36 47.13 -10.95
N LEU A 7 2.84 45.90 -10.73
CA LEU A 7 3.98 45.61 -9.88
C LEU A 7 5.24 46.25 -10.43
N GLU A 8 5.54 46.01 -11.71
CA GLU A 8 6.73 46.53 -12.37
C GLU A 8 6.77 48.06 -12.34
N ARG A 9 5.62 48.70 -12.57
CA ARG A 9 5.48 50.16 -12.49
C ARG A 9 5.62 50.70 -11.07
N TRP A 10 5.19 49.95 -10.06
CA TRP A 10 5.41 50.30 -8.65
C TRP A 10 6.90 50.19 -8.28
N GLU A 11 7.58 49.14 -8.72
CA GLU A 11 8.99 48.92 -8.41
C GLU A 11 9.91 49.92 -9.10
N VAL A 12 9.56 50.38 -10.31
CA VAL A 12 10.37 51.35 -11.07
C VAL A 12 10.10 52.80 -10.67
N HIS A 13 8.85 53.18 -10.43
CA HIS A 13 8.46 54.59 -10.25
C HIS A 13 7.86 54.91 -8.87
N GLY A 14 7.76 53.92 -7.98
CA GLY A 14 7.17 54.08 -6.65
C GLY A 14 5.64 54.17 -6.67
N GLU A 15 5.06 54.55 -5.53
CA GLU A 15 3.62 54.76 -5.41
C GLU A 15 3.23 56.09 -6.07
N GLY A 16 2.37 56.05 -7.09
CA GLY A 16 2.00 57.25 -7.82
C GLY A 16 0.80 57.07 -8.76
N SER A 17 0.38 58.17 -9.39
CA SER A 17 -0.81 58.25 -10.24
C SER A 17 -0.76 57.41 -11.52
N HIS A 18 0.41 56.87 -11.86
CA HIS A 18 0.64 55.95 -12.98
C HIS A 18 0.11 54.52 -12.72
N ILE A 19 -0.29 54.24 -11.48
CA ILE A 19 -0.90 52.97 -11.06
C ILE A 19 -2.41 53.22 -10.82
N PRO A 20 -3.32 52.38 -11.34
CA PRO A 20 -4.75 52.46 -11.04
C PRO A 20 -5.02 52.44 -9.53
N SER A 21 -6.03 53.19 -9.08
CA SER A 21 -6.35 53.34 -7.65
C SER A 21 -6.56 52.00 -6.95
N ILE A 22 -7.20 51.04 -7.64
CA ILE A 22 -7.44 49.68 -7.15
C ILE A 22 -6.15 49.00 -6.70
N TYR A 23 -5.06 49.15 -7.46
CA TYR A 23 -3.77 48.56 -7.13
C TYR A 23 -3.07 49.33 -6.01
N ARG A 24 -3.14 50.67 -6.03
CA ARG A 24 -2.57 51.54 -4.98
C ARG A 24 -3.15 51.24 -3.60
N GLU A 25 -4.47 51.15 -3.51
CA GLU A 25 -5.19 50.88 -2.26
C GLU A 25 -4.91 49.49 -1.69
N MET A 26 -4.59 48.51 -2.54
CA MET A 26 -4.26 47.14 -2.10
C MET A 26 -2.88 47.03 -1.45
N GLY A 27 -1.96 47.96 -1.73
CA GLY A 27 -0.59 47.95 -1.23
C GLY A 27 0.32 46.90 -1.90
N LEU A 28 1.63 47.15 -1.83
CA LEU A 28 2.67 46.39 -2.53
C LEU A 28 2.66 44.88 -2.22
N THR A 29 2.43 44.49 -0.96
CA THR A 29 2.42 43.08 -0.53
C THR A 29 1.27 42.30 -1.13
N ARG A 30 0.08 42.89 -1.19
CA ARG A 30 -1.11 42.24 -1.75
C ARG A 30 -1.05 42.19 -3.27
N LEU A 31 -0.46 43.21 -3.87
CA LEU A 31 -0.21 43.26 -5.31
C LEU A 31 0.79 42.18 -5.76
N ARG A 32 1.86 41.93 -4.99
CA ARG A 32 2.78 40.79 -5.21
C ARG A 32 2.09 39.44 -5.21
N ILE A 33 1.12 39.25 -4.30
CA ILE A 33 0.36 38.00 -4.21
C ILE A 33 -0.52 37.83 -5.45
N LEU A 34 -1.23 38.88 -5.86
CA LEU A 34 -2.07 38.84 -7.06
C LEU A 34 -1.27 38.61 -8.34
N ALA A 35 -0.13 39.27 -8.49
CA ALA A 35 0.78 39.06 -9.60
C ALA A 35 1.30 37.61 -9.64
N ALA A 36 1.64 37.03 -8.48
CA ALA A 36 2.03 35.63 -8.37
C ALA A 36 0.87 34.64 -8.61
N GLU A 37 -0.38 35.04 -8.39
CA GLU A 37 -1.55 34.24 -8.72
C GLU A 37 -1.91 34.28 -10.20
N GLU A 38 -1.81 35.45 -10.85
CA GLU A 38 -1.98 35.60 -12.30
C GLU A 38 -0.87 34.87 -13.07
N ALA A 39 0.36 34.83 -12.54
CA ALA A 39 1.48 34.12 -13.15
C ALA A 39 1.41 32.59 -13.01
N LYS A 40 0.51 32.04 -12.18
CA LYS A 40 0.32 30.60 -12.09
C LYS A 40 -0.36 30.12 -13.39
N PRO A 41 0.26 29.19 -14.15
CA PRO A 41 -0.42 28.62 -15.30
C PRO A 41 -1.72 27.97 -14.81
N SER A 42 -2.81 28.29 -15.51
CA SER A 42 -4.12 27.69 -15.26
C SER A 42 -3.96 26.17 -15.16
N PRO A 43 -4.50 25.51 -14.12
CA PRO A 43 -4.40 24.07 -14.02
C PRO A 43 -5.00 23.47 -15.32
N PRO A 44 -4.31 22.50 -15.95
CA PRO A 44 -4.74 21.97 -17.23
C PRO A 44 -6.20 21.54 -17.12
N SER A 45 -7.02 22.04 -18.05
CA SER A 45 -8.46 21.77 -18.09
C SER A 45 -8.68 20.26 -18.04
N ALA A 46 -9.77 19.81 -17.42
CA ALA A 46 -10.12 18.39 -17.37
C ALA A 46 -10.16 17.76 -18.79
N MET A 47 -10.35 18.59 -19.83
CA MET A 47 -10.33 18.18 -21.22
C MET A 47 -8.94 17.85 -21.78
N ASP A 48 -7.87 18.51 -21.30
CA ASP A 48 -6.49 18.21 -21.73
C ASP A 48 -5.95 16.90 -21.13
N ARG A 49 -6.62 16.38 -20.11
CA ARG A 49 -6.28 15.10 -19.46
C ARG A 49 -6.96 13.90 -20.10
N MET A 50 -7.84 14.08 -21.07
CA MET A 50 -8.42 12.94 -21.78
C MET A 50 -7.40 12.37 -22.77
N PRO A 51 -7.05 11.07 -22.68
CA PRO A 51 -6.26 10.42 -23.71
C PRO A 51 -7.10 10.40 -25.00
N VAL A 52 -6.69 11.19 -26.00
CA VAL A 52 -7.31 11.15 -27.32
C VAL A 52 -7.17 9.71 -27.85
N PRO A 53 -8.27 8.97 -28.06
CA PRO A 53 -8.20 7.64 -28.63
C PRO A 53 -7.60 7.79 -30.04
N ARG A 54 -6.41 7.23 -30.27
CA ARG A 54 -5.88 7.09 -31.63
C ARG A 54 -6.78 6.10 -32.35
N LEU A 55 -7.79 6.60 -33.04
CA LEU A 55 -8.56 5.82 -33.98
C LEU A 55 -7.57 5.28 -35.02
N THR A 56 -7.42 3.96 -35.07
CA THR A 56 -6.62 3.26 -36.09
C THR A 56 -7.19 3.39 -37.50
N TYR A 57 -8.32 4.10 -37.64
CA TYR A 57 -8.98 4.36 -38.89
C TYR A 57 -9.39 5.82 -38.95
N ASN A 58 -8.73 6.57 -39.83
CA ASN A 58 -9.06 7.96 -40.12
C ASN A 58 -9.55 8.04 -41.57
N PRO A 59 -10.86 8.28 -41.82
CA PRO A 59 -11.42 8.25 -43.17
C PRO A 59 -10.88 9.37 -44.09
N LEU A 60 -10.23 10.39 -43.51
CA LEU A 60 -9.57 11.47 -44.26
C LEU A 60 -8.26 11.02 -44.93
N ASP A 61 -7.55 10.04 -44.37
CA ASP A 61 -6.29 9.55 -44.96
C ASP A 61 -6.52 8.81 -46.29
N ARG A 62 -7.70 8.20 -46.47
CA ARG A 62 -8.15 7.58 -47.74
C ARG A 62 -8.57 8.62 -48.79
N ALA A 63 -9.21 9.71 -48.36
CA ALA A 63 -9.65 10.78 -49.26
C ALA A 63 -8.48 11.62 -49.82
N LEU A 64 -7.38 11.70 -49.06
CA LEU A 64 -6.18 12.45 -49.44
C LEU A 64 -5.11 11.60 -50.17
N GLY A 65 -5.42 10.34 -50.51
CA GLY A 65 -4.52 9.47 -51.28
C GLY A 65 -3.21 9.12 -50.57
N ARG A 66 -3.16 9.22 -49.23
CA ARG A 66 -1.97 8.87 -48.42
C ARG A 66 -1.95 7.39 -48.04
N GLU A 67 -2.28 6.50 -48.98
CA GLU A 67 -2.00 5.08 -48.78
C GLU A 67 -0.50 4.83 -48.94
N THR A 68 0.18 4.52 -47.84
CA THR A 68 1.45 3.80 -47.87
C THR A 68 1.27 2.49 -48.64
N PRO A 69 2.14 2.18 -49.62
CA PRO A 69 1.98 1.01 -50.48
C PRO A 69 2.06 -0.32 -49.70
N PRO A 70 1.46 -1.41 -50.23
CA PRO A 70 1.51 -2.71 -49.56
C PRO A 70 2.95 -3.24 -49.48
N PRO A 71 3.30 -4.00 -48.42
CA PRO A 71 4.64 -4.55 -48.27
C PRO A 71 4.93 -5.60 -49.37
N PRO A 72 6.12 -5.58 -50.02
CA PRO A 72 6.53 -6.65 -50.92
C PRO A 72 6.92 -7.93 -50.14
N ALA A 73 6.66 -9.09 -50.76
CA ALA A 73 7.01 -10.44 -50.30
C ALA A 73 8.53 -10.73 -50.37
N PRO A 74 9.04 -11.81 -49.74
CA PRO A 74 10.24 -11.80 -48.91
C PRO A 74 11.54 -11.91 -49.70
N VAL A 75 12.44 -10.96 -49.51
CA VAL A 75 13.83 -11.06 -49.99
C VAL A 75 14.77 -10.71 -48.84
N ALA A 76 15.65 -11.68 -48.53
CA ALA A 76 16.90 -11.57 -47.77
C ALA A 76 16.86 -10.71 -46.50
N ALA A 77 16.74 -11.40 -45.36
CA ALA A 77 16.90 -10.82 -44.03
C ALA A 77 18.15 -9.93 -43.92
N PRO A 78 17.99 -8.62 -43.66
CA PRO A 78 18.99 -7.86 -42.95
C PRO A 78 18.73 -8.03 -41.45
N GLU A 79 19.76 -8.53 -40.78
CA GLU A 79 20.04 -8.62 -39.34
C GLU A 79 18.92 -8.28 -38.34
N PRO A 80 18.64 -9.17 -37.37
CA PRO A 80 17.70 -8.89 -36.30
C PRO A 80 18.12 -7.62 -35.56
N GLN A 81 17.30 -6.58 -35.70
CA GLN A 81 17.37 -5.39 -34.87
C GLN A 81 17.33 -5.85 -33.40
N LYS A 82 18.47 -5.63 -32.76
CA LYS A 82 18.82 -5.82 -31.35
C LYS A 82 17.63 -6.21 -30.49
N HIS A 83 17.63 -7.47 -30.07
CA HIS A 83 16.89 -7.98 -28.92
C HIS A 83 16.77 -6.90 -27.83
N ASP A 84 15.57 -6.34 -27.66
CA ASP A 84 15.16 -5.92 -26.33
C ASP A 84 15.37 -7.15 -25.44
N PRO A 85 16.17 -7.05 -24.35
CA PRO A 85 16.50 -8.22 -23.57
C PRO A 85 15.18 -8.76 -23.01
N GLN A 86 14.74 -9.92 -23.50
CA GLN A 86 13.65 -10.64 -22.88
C GLN A 86 13.95 -10.64 -21.37
N PRO A 87 13.02 -10.18 -20.52
CA PRO A 87 13.26 -10.15 -19.09
C PRO A 87 13.58 -11.56 -18.62
N ARG A 88 14.85 -11.80 -18.28
CA ARG A 88 15.46 -13.10 -17.98
C ARG A 88 14.92 -13.70 -16.69
N SER A 89 14.19 -12.92 -15.89
CA SER A 89 13.61 -13.35 -14.61
C SER A 89 12.15 -12.91 -14.43
N LEU A 90 11.42 -13.63 -13.58
CA LEU A 90 10.05 -13.25 -13.16
C LEU A 90 9.99 -11.86 -12.53
N ARG A 91 11.10 -11.41 -11.93
CA ARG A 91 11.26 -10.07 -11.34
C ARG A 91 11.24 -8.99 -12.43
N ASP A 92 12.02 -9.16 -13.50
CA ASP A 92 12.10 -8.16 -14.57
C ASP A 92 10.77 -8.02 -15.31
N ARG A 93 10.04 -9.14 -15.49
CA ARG A 93 8.66 -9.16 -16.02
C ARG A 93 7.66 -8.46 -15.11
N ALA A 94 7.85 -8.54 -13.79
CA ALA A 94 6.97 -7.90 -12.82
C ALA A 94 7.17 -6.38 -12.76
N LEU A 95 8.38 -5.90 -13.04
CA LEU A 95 8.73 -4.47 -13.04
C LEU A 95 8.38 -3.76 -14.35
N THR A 96 8.45 -4.45 -15.49
CA THR A 96 8.15 -3.87 -16.82
C THR A 96 6.66 -3.70 -17.10
N ASN A 97 5.78 -4.47 -16.44
CA ASN A 97 4.34 -4.43 -16.67
C ASN A 97 3.53 -4.57 -15.36
N PRO A 98 3.44 -3.51 -14.54
CA PRO A 98 2.75 -3.56 -13.24
C PRO A 98 1.24 -3.84 -13.38
N ALA A 99 0.61 -3.43 -14.49
CA ALA A 99 -0.79 -3.71 -14.78
C ALA A 99 -1.08 -5.20 -15.08
N ARG A 100 -0.04 -6.00 -15.41
CA ARG A 100 -0.14 -7.45 -15.65
C ARG A 100 0.44 -8.28 -14.50
N LEU A 101 0.45 -7.76 -13.28
CA LEU A 101 0.76 -8.49 -12.03
C LEU A 101 -0.39 -9.44 -11.62
N ARG A 102 -0.96 -10.18 -12.58
CA ARG A 102 -2.18 -10.96 -12.37
C ARG A 102 -1.94 -12.24 -11.53
N THR A 103 -0.71 -12.74 -11.48
CA THR A 103 -0.38 -13.99 -10.77
C THR A 103 0.32 -13.76 -9.43
N PRO A 104 0.01 -14.55 -8.39
CA PRO A 104 0.59 -14.40 -7.04
C PRO A 104 2.11 -14.59 -7.03
N ALA A 105 2.68 -15.36 -7.95
CA ALA A 105 4.14 -15.50 -8.09
C ALA A 105 4.83 -14.19 -8.49
N ARG A 106 4.24 -13.42 -9.42
CA ARG A 106 4.80 -12.14 -9.88
C ARG A 106 4.66 -11.05 -8.82
N LYS A 107 3.52 -11.03 -8.11
CA LYS A 107 3.32 -10.15 -6.95
C LYS A 107 4.34 -10.42 -5.84
N ARG A 108 4.61 -11.69 -5.52
CA ARG A 108 5.68 -12.08 -4.57
C ARG A 108 7.06 -11.62 -5.02
N ALA A 109 7.39 -11.75 -6.31
CA ALA A 109 8.69 -11.31 -6.85
C ALA A 109 8.84 -9.78 -6.81
N SER A 110 7.79 -9.03 -7.19
CA SER A 110 7.76 -7.56 -7.10
C SER A 110 7.90 -7.09 -5.65
N PHE A 111 7.12 -7.67 -4.74
CA PHE A 111 7.21 -7.36 -3.32
C PHE A 111 8.62 -7.59 -2.76
N ARG A 112 9.26 -8.71 -3.08
CA ARG A 112 10.63 -9.01 -2.62
C ARG A 112 11.65 -8.00 -3.14
N TYR A 113 11.51 -7.56 -4.39
CA TYR A 113 12.37 -6.51 -4.93
C TYR A 113 12.19 -5.21 -4.13
N HIS A 114 10.96 -4.74 -3.98
CA HIS A 114 10.70 -3.49 -3.26
C HIS A 114 11.07 -3.58 -1.78
N LEU A 115 10.92 -4.74 -1.14
CA LEU A 115 11.36 -4.95 0.25
C LEU A 115 12.88 -4.82 0.39
N SER A 116 13.65 -5.34 -0.57
CA SER A 116 15.11 -5.20 -0.56
C SER A 116 15.60 -3.77 -0.82
N VAL A 117 14.77 -2.92 -1.42
CA VAL A 117 15.10 -1.53 -1.76
C VAL A 117 14.65 -0.56 -0.66
N CYS A 118 13.42 -0.71 -0.16
CA CYS A 118 12.83 0.20 0.82
C CYS A 118 13.12 -0.19 2.26
N GLY A 119 13.34 -1.48 2.56
CA GLY A 119 13.46 -1.98 3.93
C GLY A 119 12.17 -1.95 4.77
N SER A 120 11.12 -1.25 4.30
CA SER A 120 9.81 -1.18 4.94
C SER A 120 8.78 -2.08 4.24
N VAL A 121 8.08 -2.89 5.06
CA VAL A 121 7.04 -3.81 4.58
C VAL A 121 5.82 -3.05 4.04
N SER A 122 5.41 -1.96 4.69
CA SER A 122 4.25 -1.18 4.26
C SER A 122 4.48 -0.49 2.92
N GLU A 123 5.66 0.10 2.73
CA GLU A 123 6.04 0.75 1.47
C GLU A 123 6.23 -0.26 0.34
N ALA A 124 6.85 -1.40 0.63
CA ALA A 124 7.01 -2.47 -0.34
C ALA A 124 5.66 -3.07 -0.76
N ALA A 125 4.72 -3.22 0.18
CA ALA A 125 3.36 -3.70 -0.08
C ALA A 125 2.57 -2.72 -0.97
N ALA A 126 2.69 -1.41 -0.70
CA ALA A 126 2.06 -0.37 -1.50
C ALA A 126 2.58 -0.37 -2.94
N ARG A 127 3.91 -0.45 -3.13
CA ARG A 127 4.56 -0.48 -4.46
C ARG A 127 4.26 -1.76 -5.24
N ALA A 128 4.10 -2.89 -4.54
CA ALA A 128 3.74 -4.16 -5.15
C ALA A 128 2.22 -4.34 -5.37
N HIS A 129 1.39 -3.39 -4.92
CA HIS A 129 -0.07 -3.47 -4.92
C HIS A 129 -0.60 -4.78 -4.29
N VAL A 130 -0.08 -5.14 -3.12
CA VAL A 130 -0.52 -6.31 -2.33
C VAL A 130 -0.97 -5.86 -0.95
N SER A 131 -2.10 -6.38 -0.46
CA SER A 131 -2.54 -6.12 0.91
C SER A 131 -1.64 -6.82 1.92
N ARG A 132 -1.52 -6.23 3.13
CA ARG A 132 -0.68 -6.79 4.21
C ARG A 132 -1.18 -8.17 4.65
N SER A 133 -2.49 -8.38 4.75
CA SER A 133 -3.07 -9.67 5.14
C SER A 133 -2.68 -10.78 4.16
N THR A 134 -2.68 -10.52 2.86
CA THR A 134 -2.23 -11.50 1.85
C THR A 134 -0.74 -11.80 1.97
N LEU A 135 0.10 -10.81 2.31
CA LEU A 135 1.53 -11.02 2.52
C LEU A 135 1.83 -11.90 3.72
N TYR A 136 1.16 -11.67 4.86
CA TYR A 136 1.32 -12.51 6.05
C TYR A 136 0.78 -13.92 5.82
N HIS A 137 -0.34 -14.06 5.11
CA HIS A 137 -0.82 -15.38 4.70
C HIS A 137 0.21 -16.13 3.83
N TRP A 138 0.88 -15.46 2.89
CA TRP A 138 1.98 -16.08 2.13
C TRP A 138 3.20 -16.41 2.97
N ARG A 139 3.47 -15.64 4.04
CA ARG A 139 4.57 -15.92 4.97
C ARG A 139 4.31 -17.21 5.75
N GLU A 140 3.08 -17.43 6.19
CA GLU A 140 2.66 -18.64 6.89
C GLU A 140 2.59 -19.85 5.97
N ALA A 141 1.98 -19.69 4.79
CA ALA A 141 1.77 -20.79 3.85
C ALA A 141 3.05 -21.26 3.14
N LEU A 142 4.10 -20.44 3.07
CA LEU A 142 5.29 -20.71 2.25
C LEU A 142 6.59 -20.40 2.99
N PRO A 143 7.26 -21.41 3.57
CA PRO A 143 8.47 -21.20 4.37
C PRO A 143 9.62 -20.62 3.55
N GLY A 144 9.75 -20.99 2.28
CA GLY A 144 10.77 -20.42 1.38
C GLY A 144 10.56 -18.93 1.11
N PHE A 145 9.32 -18.45 1.15
CA PHE A 145 9.03 -17.01 1.03
C PHE A 145 9.38 -16.28 2.33
N ALA A 146 9.06 -16.85 3.49
CA ALA A 146 9.42 -16.30 4.79
C ALA A 146 10.95 -16.16 4.97
N ALA A 147 11.72 -17.20 4.63
CA ALA A 147 13.18 -17.15 4.73
C ALA A 147 13.79 -16.04 3.86
N LEU A 148 13.25 -15.83 2.65
CA LEU A 148 13.72 -14.80 1.74
C LEU A 148 13.28 -13.39 2.18
N TRP A 149 12.14 -13.29 2.85
CA TRP A 149 11.67 -12.06 3.49
C TRP A 149 12.59 -11.66 4.64
N ASP A 150 12.84 -12.56 5.59
CA ASP A 150 13.68 -12.29 6.76
C ASP A 150 15.11 -11.95 6.32
N LYS A 151 15.63 -12.63 5.29
CA LYS A 151 16.93 -12.31 4.68
C LYS A 151 16.98 -10.89 4.10
N SER A 152 15.89 -10.42 3.46
CA SER A 152 15.85 -9.05 2.94
C SER A 152 15.78 -8.00 4.05
N ILE A 153 15.02 -8.24 5.12
CA ILE A 153 14.98 -7.35 6.29
C ILE A 153 16.34 -7.27 6.96
N ALA A 154 16.99 -8.41 7.21
CA ALA A 154 18.31 -8.45 7.83
C ALA A 154 19.35 -7.69 6.99
N ARG A 155 19.28 -7.78 5.65
CA ARG A 155 20.15 -7.02 4.75
C ARG A 155 19.91 -5.51 4.87
N CYS A 156 18.65 -5.07 4.89
CA CYS A 156 18.32 -3.65 5.06
C CYS A 156 18.74 -3.12 6.43
N GLN A 157 18.55 -3.91 7.50
CA GLN A 157 18.98 -3.54 8.85
C GLN A 157 20.50 -3.37 8.96
N ARG A 158 21.29 -4.25 8.34
CA ARG A 158 22.75 -4.09 8.27
C ARG A 158 23.15 -2.83 7.51
N ALA A 159 22.55 -2.59 6.35
CA ALA A 159 22.83 -1.38 5.56
C ALA A 159 22.50 -0.08 6.32
N VAL A 160 21.38 -0.06 7.05
CA VAL A 160 21.03 1.08 7.92
C VAL A 160 21.99 1.20 9.09
N GLY A 161 22.41 0.09 9.71
CA GLY A 161 23.44 0.09 10.75
C GLY A 161 24.77 0.66 10.25
N ASP A 162 25.21 0.26 9.06
CA ASP A 162 26.42 0.75 8.41
C ASP A 162 26.31 2.25 8.09
N ASP A 163 25.16 2.72 7.59
CA ASP A 163 24.92 4.15 7.32
C ASP A 163 24.87 4.97 8.61
N ILE A 164 24.27 4.45 9.69
CA ILE A 164 24.30 5.09 11.02
C ILE A 164 25.74 5.18 11.54
N VAL A 165 26.55 4.14 11.36
CA VAL A 165 27.97 4.15 11.77
C VAL A 165 28.78 5.13 10.94
N LEU A 166 28.57 5.18 9.62
CA LEU A 166 29.21 6.14 8.72
C LEU A 166 28.81 7.58 9.06
N GLN A 167 27.51 7.83 9.25
CA GLN A 167 27.02 9.13 9.70
C GLN A 167 27.59 9.48 11.08
N ALA A 168 27.62 8.56 12.03
CA ALA A 168 28.22 8.78 13.35
C ALA A 168 29.72 9.10 13.27
N GLY A 169 30.46 8.46 12.36
CA GLY A 169 31.84 8.81 12.04
C GLY A 169 31.97 10.21 11.43
N GLN A 170 31.01 10.63 10.60
CA GLN A 170 30.97 11.94 9.94
C GLN A 170 30.51 13.07 10.89
N VAL A 171 29.67 12.78 11.89
CA VAL A 171 29.29 13.74 12.95
C VAL A 171 30.41 13.91 14.00
N GLY A 172 31.45 13.07 13.94
CA GLY A 172 32.66 13.14 14.76
C GLY A 172 33.50 14.42 14.60
N GLN A 173 33.20 15.28 13.61
CA GLN A 173 33.85 16.60 13.49
C GLN A 173 33.04 17.80 14.00
N GLY A 174 31.81 17.60 14.49
CA GLY A 174 30.91 18.73 14.79
C GLY A 174 30.42 18.81 16.23
N ARG A 175 29.60 17.85 16.69
CA ARG A 175 28.94 17.92 17.99
C ARG A 175 28.65 16.49 18.46
N LYS A 176 29.20 16.12 19.63
CA LYS A 176 28.86 14.88 20.33
C LYS A 176 27.38 14.92 20.70
N VAL A 177 26.50 14.43 19.83
CA VAL A 177 25.11 14.18 20.19
C VAL A 177 25.12 13.02 21.18
N SER A 178 24.68 13.26 22.41
CA SER A 178 24.73 12.25 23.46
C SER A 178 23.82 11.08 23.09
N ALA A 179 24.32 9.85 23.23
CA ALA A 179 23.57 8.63 22.97
C ALA A 179 22.24 8.56 23.77
N GLN A 180 22.18 9.23 24.93
CA GLN A 180 20.96 9.40 25.71
C GLN A 180 19.87 10.18 24.98
N LEU A 181 20.23 11.23 24.22
CA LEU A 181 19.28 12.03 23.46
C LEU A 181 18.69 11.21 22.31
N LEU A 182 19.52 10.42 21.61
CA LEU A 182 19.08 9.50 20.55
C LEU A 182 18.14 8.43 21.11
N MET A 183 18.51 7.82 22.25
CA MET A 183 17.67 6.83 22.93
C MET A 183 16.32 7.44 23.37
N HIS A 184 16.32 8.70 23.83
CA HIS A 184 15.09 9.39 24.23
C HIS A 184 14.17 9.67 23.04
N VAL A 185 14.72 10.15 21.92
CA VAL A 185 13.96 10.36 20.68
C VAL A 185 13.38 9.04 20.19
N GLN A 186 14.15 7.95 20.22
CA GLN A 186 13.68 6.64 19.82
C GLN A 186 12.55 6.12 20.71
N LYS A 187 12.68 6.24 22.04
CA LYS A 187 11.61 5.89 22.99
C LYS A 187 10.33 6.70 22.74
N ARG A 188 10.46 7.97 22.36
CA ARG A 188 9.32 8.82 22.03
C ARG A 188 8.61 8.36 20.75
N LEU A 189 9.37 8.04 19.70
CA LEU A 189 8.83 7.51 18.44
C LEU A 189 8.17 6.14 18.65
N ASP A 190 8.75 5.26 19.46
CA ASP A 190 8.15 3.97 19.80
C ASP A 190 6.84 4.14 20.60
N ALA A 191 6.78 5.11 21.51
CA ALA A 191 5.56 5.42 22.27
C ALA A 191 4.46 6.00 21.36
N ASP A 192 4.83 6.85 20.40
CA ASP A 192 3.90 7.41 19.42
C ASP A 192 3.36 6.32 18.48
N ARG A 193 4.21 5.35 18.10
CA ARG A 193 3.80 4.16 17.33
C ARG A 193 2.78 3.32 18.11
N ARG A 194 3.05 2.99 19.38
CA ARG A 194 2.11 2.24 20.23
C ARG A 194 0.77 2.94 20.38
N ARG A 195 0.77 4.26 20.62
CA ARG A 195 -0.47 5.05 20.70
C ARG A 195 -1.24 5.08 19.37
N ALA A 196 -0.56 4.94 18.24
CA ALA A 196 -1.22 4.84 16.93
C ALA A 196 -1.83 3.45 16.71
N GLU A 197 -1.14 2.40 17.14
CA GLU A 197 -1.62 1.01 17.14
C GLU A 197 -2.86 0.87 18.04
N ASP A 198 -2.84 1.37 19.27
CA ASP A 198 -4.00 1.37 20.19
C ASP A 198 -5.22 2.09 19.59
N ARG A 199 -5.00 3.18 18.84
CA ARG A 199 -6.07 3.90 18.15
C ARG A 199 -6.64 3.11 16.98
N ALA A 200 -5.82 2.33 16.28
CA ALA A 200 -6.25 1.46 15.21
C ALA A 200 -7.04 0.27 15.76
N GLU A 201 -6.55 -0.39 16.82
CA GLU A 201 -7.24 -1.49 17.48
C GLU A 201 -8.61 -1.07 18.03
N ARG A 202 -8.72 0.13 18.62
CA ARG A 202 -10.01 0.67 19.06
C ARG A 202 -10.99 0.90 17.91
N ARG A 203 -10.50 1.29 16.73
CA ARG A 203 -11.35 1.43 15.53
C ARG A 203 -11.80 0.07 15.02
N GLU A 204 -10.91 -0.91 14.96
CA GLU A 204 -11.26 -2.28 14.57
C GLU A 204 -12.26 -2.91 15.54
N LEU A 205 -12.07 -2.73 16.86
CA LEU A 205 -13.04 -3.19 17.86
C LEU A 205 -14.38 -2.45 17.77
N ALA A 206 -14.37 -1.16 17.44
CA ALA A 206 -15.60 -0.41 17.20
C ALA A 206 -16.31 -0.88 15.93
N GLU A 207 -15.59 -1.20 14.86
CA GLU A 207 -16.14 -1.80 13.63
C GLU A 207 -16.72 -3.19 13.87
N LEU A 208 -16.06 -4.00 14.71
CA LEU A 208 -16.58 -5.31 15.11
C LEU A 208 -17.82 -5.20 16.01
N ARG A 209 -17.89 -4.19 16.87
CA ARG A 209 -19.09 -3.90 17.69
C ARG A 209 -20.23 -3.24 16.91
N ALA A 210 -19.90 -2.47 15.89
CA ALA A 210 -20.87 -1.77 15.05
C ALA A 210 -21.47 -2.67 13.97
N LYS A 211 -20.81 -3.79 13.63
CA LYS A 211 -21.44 -4.85 12.87
C LYS A 211 -22.50 -5.51 13.76
N PRO A 212 -23.81 -5.33 13.48
CA PRO A 212 -24.80 -6.14 14.14
C PRO A 212 -24.46 -7.60 13.83
N LEU A 213 -24.40 -8.44 14.86
CA LEU A 213 -24.50 -9.86 14.64
C LEU A 213 -25.88 -10.05 14.00
N ASP A 214 -25.95 -10.52 12.75
CA ASP A 214 -27.22 -10.94 12.16
C ASP A 214 -27.69 -12.16 12.96
N GLU A 215 -28.43 -11.90 14.03
CA GLU A 215 -29.03 -12.90 14.91
C GLU A 215 -29.90 -13.87 14.11
N GLU A 216 -30.52 -13.37 13.04
CA GLU A 216 -31.27 -14.16 12.06
C GLU A 216 -30.37 -15.12 11.28
N ALA A 217 -29.20 -14.68 10.80
CA ALA A 217 -28.26 -15.54 10.10
C ALA A 217 -27.64 -16.60 11.03
N LEU A 218 -27.42 -16.25 12.29
CA LEU A 218 -26.97 -17.16 13.35
C LEU A 218 -28.05 -18.19 13.72
N ALA A 219 -29.30 -17.76 13.86
CA ALA A 219 -30.44 -18.62 14.16
C ALA A 219 -30.73 -19.60 13.01
N VAL A 220 -30.69 -19.14 11.76
CA VAL A 220 -30.82 -19.99 10.56
C VAL A 220 -29.71 -21.02 10.50
N ARG A 221 -28.46 -20.62 10.80
CA ARG A 221 -27.32 -21.54 10.82
C ARG A 221 -27.40 -22.57 11.95
N LEU A 222 -27.95 -22.18 13.10
CA LEU A 222 -28.12 -23.06 14.25
C LEU A 222 -29.29 -24.04 14.03
N LEU A 223 -30.39 -23.59 13.41
CA LEU A 223 -31.48 -24.45 12.95
C LEU A 223 -31.00 -25.49 11.93
N ALA A 224 -30.22 -25.06 10.92
CA ALA A 224 -29.65 -25.97 9.94
C ALA A 224 -28.75 -27.04 10.58
N LEU A 225 -27.95 -26.67 11.58
CA LEU A 225 -27.14 -27.64 12.35
C LEU A 225 -28.00 -28.58 13.21
N MET A 226 -29.10 -28.10 13.78
CA MET A 226 -30.02 -28.94 14.55
C MET A 226 -30.81 -29.91 13.66
N GLU A 227 -31.23 -29.49 12.48
CA GLU A 227 -31.87 -30.36 11.48
C GLU A 227 -30.91 -31.42 10.97
N GLN A 228 -29.68 -31.03 10.62
CA GLN A 228 -28.63 -31.97 10.23
C GLN A 228 -28.35 -32.99 11.34
N ARG A 229 -28.37 -32.56 12.61
CA ARG A 229 -28.23 -33.47 13.76
C ARG A 229 -29.41 -34.43 13.89
N ARG A 230 -30.64 -33.96 13.67
CA ARG A 230 -31.86 -34.80 13.70
C ARG A 230 -31.88 -35.82 12.57
N GLU A 231 -31.42 -35.44 11.38
CA GLU A 231 -31.27 -36.34 10.23
C GLU A 231 -30.21 -37.42 10.49
N THR A 232 -29.11 -37.06 11.18
CA THR A 232 -28.11 -38.06 11.62
C THR A 232 -28.54 -38.89 12.83
N SER A 233 -29.66 -38.54 13.47
CA SER A 233 -30.19 -39.21 14.66
C SER A 233 -31.45 -40.02 14.31
N HIS A 234 -31.29 -41.14 13.60
CA HIS A 234 -32.29 -42.21 13.58
C HIS A 234 -31.97 -43.28 14.63
N PRO A 235 -33.01 -43.94 15.19
CA PRO A 235 -32.96 -44.47 16.54
C PRO A 235 -32.13 -45.75 16.60
N VAL A 236 -31.12 -45.74 17.47
CA VAL A 236 -30.56 -46.98 18.00
C VAL A 236 -31.67 -47.65 18.81
N SER A 237 -32.19 -48.76 18.30
CA SER A 237 -33.16 -49.63 18.98
C SER A 237 -32.61 -50.04 20.35
N ASN A 238 -33.32 -49.66 21.43
CA ASN A 238 -33.09 -50.19 22.77
C ASN A 238 -33.93 -51.48 22.92
N ASP A 239 -33.26 -52.63 23.00
CA ASP A 239 -33.85 -53.83 23.62
C ASP A 239 -33.86 -53.67 25.15
N PRO A 240 -34.88 -54.16 25.86
CA PRO A 240 -35.01 -54.00 27.30
C PRO A 240 -34.18 -55.03 28.09
N GLU A 241 -33.81 -54.61 29.30
CA GLU A 241 -32.95 -55.24 30.32
C GLU A 241 -33.31 -56.70 30.71
N PRO A 242 -32.51 -57.34 31.59
CA PRO A 242 -32.98 -57.35 32.99
C PRO A 242 -31.90 -57.22 34.08
N GLU A 243 -32.23 -56.41 35.10
CA GLU A 243 -32.25 -56.71 36.56
C GLU A 243 -31.00 -57.41 37.17
N THR A 244 -30.26 -56.88 38.16
CA THR A 244 -30.59 -56.60 39.59
C THR A 244 -29.24 -56.64 40.38
N PRO A 245 -29.14 -56.43 41.70
CA PRO A 245 -29.42 -55.22 42.49
C PRO A 245 -28.29 -54.91 43.51
N ASP A 246 -28.60 -53.99 44.43
CA ASP A 246 -28.01 -53.80 45.77
C ASP A 246 -26.76 -52.91 45.97
N SER A 247 -27.06 -51.77 46.59
CA SER A 247 -26.20 -50.86 47.38
C SER A 247 -25.58 -51.59 48.60
N PRO A 248 -24.81 -50.99 49.56
CA PRO A 248 -24.52 -49.57 49.80
C PRO A 248 -23.09 -49.20 50.34
N SER A 249 -22.81 -47.89 50.36
CA SER A 249 -22.10 -47.09 51.39
C SER A 249 -20.86 -47.63 52.13
N LYS A 250 -19.75 -46.87 52.08
CA LYS A 250 -19.03 -46.43 53.29
C LYS A 250 -18.04 -45.29 53.03
N ASN A 251 -18.30 -44.17 53.68
CA ASN A 251 -17.28 -43.18 54.06
C ASN A 251 -16.25 -43.84 55.01
N LYS A 252 -14.97 -43.51 54.82
CA LYS A 252 -13.90 -43.55 55.83
C LYS A 252 -12.75 -42.67 55.32
N ASP A 253 -12.62 -41.48 55.89
CA ASP A 253 -11.58 -41.15 56.89
C ASP A 253 -10.17 -41.16 56.27
N LEU A 254 -9.63 -39.98 55.97
CA LEU A 254 -8.76 -39.16 56.83
C LEU A 254 -7.28 -39.53 56.66
N ASP A 255 -6.52 -38.50 56.30
CA ASP A 255 -5.17 -38.18 56.75
C ASP A 255 -4.14 -39.30 56.90
N LYS A 256 -3.11 -39.25 56.07
CA LYS A 256 -1.74 -39.41 56.56
C LYS A 256 -0.72 -38.72 55.67
N ALA A 257 -0.16 -37.65 56.21
CA ALA A 257 1.18 -37.19 55.91
C ALA A 257 2.20 -38.23 56.39
N ALA A 258 3.18 -38.51 55.55
CA ALA A 258 4.57 -38.84 55.91
C ALA A 258 5.43 -38.63 54.66
#